data_AF-A0A5C5VFN3-F1
#
_entry.id   AF-A0A5C5VFN3-F1
#
_cell.length_a   1.000
_cell.length_b   1.000
_cell.length_c   1.000
_cell.angle_alpha   90.00
_cell.angle_beta   90.00
_cell.angle_gamma   90.00
#
_symmetry.space_group_name_H-M   'P 1'
#
loop_
_entity.id
_entity.type
_entity.pdbx_description
1 polymer ?
#
loop_
_entity_poly.entity_id
_entity_poly.type
_entity_poly.pdbx_seq_one_letter_code
_entity_poly.pdbx_strand_id
1 'polypeptide(L)'
;MKWFLAAALVGVVAQVSSAATMLFDFGNSGQQTLVNGWNNVLYPNPDPAPPLFAVFDSNGAVVPGVTLEFTDQFFINGPPSQLGTESPSGDAAAYPVSATDDYFFGHTGDFAGGADNPTGAFKLTGLDQATLYDFTFMSSRTGVNDSRETAYLVTGANSANGLLEAANNDSEVLKLTGIIPDGNGEIEVTVSAGPNNTNGNEFYYINLMQVDTGGQVPEPAAAALVLMSAAGLSRRQRR
;
A
#
# COMPACT_ATOMS: atom_id res chain seq x y z
N MET A 1 -40.26 -14.19 45.77
CA MET A 1 -38.94 -14.25 45.10
C MET A 1 -39.04 -13.55 43.76
N LYS A 2 -38.47 -12.35 43.63
CA LYS A 2 -38.37 -11.64 42.35
C LYS A 2 -36.94 -11.85 41.84
N TRP A 3 -36.82 -12.49 40.69
CA TRP A 3 -35.54 -12.72 40.02
C TRP A 3 -35.19 -11.46 39.22
N PHE A 4 -34.01 -10.90 39.44
CA PHE A 4 -33.44 -9.85 38.59
C PHE A 4 -32.48 -10.54 37.61
N LEU A 5 -32.81 -10.48 36.31
CA LEU A 5 -31.83 -10.78 35.26
C LEU A 5 -30.84 -9.61 35.22
N ALA A 6 -29.59 -9.87 35.58
CA ALA A 6 -28.49 -8.96 35.30
C ALA A 6 -28.09 -9.15 33.82
N ALA A 7 -28.38 -8.17 32.98
CA ALA A 7 -27.80 -8.10 31.64
C ALA A 7 -26.33 -7.68 31.78
N ALA A 8 -25.41 -8.60 31.47
CA ALA A 8 -24.00 -8.27 31.36
C ALA A 8 -23.80 -7.46 30.07
N LEU A 9 -23.51 -6.16 30.22
CA LEU A 9 -23.07 -5.33 29.12
C LEU A 9 -21.60 -5.71 28.84
N VAL A 10 -21.36 -6.48 27.78
CA VAL A 10 -20.02 -6.66 27.24
C VAL A 10 -19.68 -5.37 26.51
N GLY A 11 -18.87 -4.51 27.15
CA GLY A 11 -18.31 -3.34 26.49
C GLY A 11 -17.26 -3.79 25.48
N VAL A 12 -17.56 -3.71 24.18
CA VAL A 12 -16.54 -3.76 23.15
C VAL A 12 -15.75 -2.46 23.26
N VAL A 13 -14.51 -2.54 23.72
CA VAL A 13 -13.59 -1.42 23.67
C VAL A 13 -13.14 -1.31 22.22
N ALA A 14 -13.68 -0.33 21.48
CA ALA A 14 -13.15 0.01 20.17
C ALA A 14 -11.70 0.47 20.35
N GLN A 15 -10.77 -0.27 19.77
CA GLN A 15 -9.36 0.11 19.78
C GLN A 15 -9.22 1.28 18.81
N VAL A 16 -8.92 2.47 19.34
CA VAL A 16 -8.63 3.62 18.48
C VAL A 16 -7.31 3.34 17.79
N SER A 17 -7.35 3.04 16.49
CA SER A 17 -6.15 2.96 15.68
C SER A 17 -5.54 4.37 15.61
N SER A 18 -4.26 4.48 15.98
CA SER A 18 -3.52 5.73 15.83
C SER A 18 -3.16 5.90 14.36
N ALA A 19 -3.28 7.12 13.85
CA ALA A 19 -2.70 7.45 12.55
C ALA A 19 -1.21 7.11 12.56
N ALA A 20 -0.77 6.41 11.52
CA ALA A 20 0.59 5.97 11.29
C ALA A 20 0.88 6.05 9.79
N THR A 21 2.09 6.43 9.45
CA THR A 21 2.60 6.45 8.07
C THR A 21 3.68 5.39 7.96
N MET A 22 3.56 4.47 7.02
CA MET A 22 4.57 3.47 6.70
C MET A 22 5.19 3.82 5.35
N LEU A 23 6.52 3.94 5.28
CA LEU A 23 7.25 4.30 4.07
C LEU A 23 8.07 3.10 3.60
N PHE A 24 7.98 2.76 2.32
CA PHE A 24 8.65 1.61 1.71
C PHE A 24 9.48 2.06 0.52
N ASP A 25 10.71 1.58 0.48
CA ASP A 25 11.71 1.83 -0.56
C ASP A 25 12.01 0.49 -1.26
N PHE A 26 11.66 0.38 -2.54
CA PHE A 26 11.81 -0.85 -3.33
C PHE A 26 13.01 -0.74 -4.26
N GLY A 27 14.10 -1.41 -3.90
CA GLY A 27 15.28 -1.27 -4.73
C GLY A 27 16.55 -1.95 -4.24
N ASN A 28 17.65 -1.29 -4.54
CA ASN A 28 19.00 -1.83 -4.51
C ASN A 28 19.57 -1.79 -3.09
N SER A 29 20.23 -2.87 -2.67
CA SER A 29 20.92 -2.91 -1.37
C SER A 29 21.98 -1.81 -1.19
N GLY A 30 22.50 -1.25 -2.29
CA GLY A 30 23.42 -0.11 -2.30
C GLY A 30 22.77 1.28 -2.28
N GLN A 31 21.44 1.40 -2.35
CA GLN A 31 20.70 2.68 -2.37
C GLN A 31 19.64 2.84 -1.27
N GLN A 32 19.67 1.98 -0.26
CA GLN A 32 18.77 2.06 0.88
C GLN A 32 18.55 3.48 1.42
N THR A 33 17.29 3.81 1.66
CA THR A 33 16.92 4.97 2.46
C THR A 33 17.27 4.73 3.93
N LEU A 34 18.37 5.34 4.38
CA LEU A 34 18.89 5.25 5.76
C LEU A 34 18.27 6.27 6.72
N VAL A 35 17.25 7.00 6.27
CA VAL A 35 16.45 7.86 7.13
C VAL A 35 15.59 6.98 8.04
N ASN A 36 15.50 7.32 9.32
CA ASN A 36 14.69 6.57 10.27
C ASN A 36 13.22 6.45 9.80
N GLY A 37 12.61 5.28 10.01
CA GLY A 37 11.22 5.02 9.65
C GLY A 37 10.96 4.57 8.21
N TRP A 38 12.01 4.27 7.44
CA TRP A 38 11.89 3.66 6.12
C TRP A 38 12.04 2.13 6.17
N ASN A 39 11.15 1.44 5.45
CA ASN A 39 11.18 0.01 5.24
C ASN A 39 11.85 -0.28 3.91
N ASN A 40 13.14 -0.64 3.94
CA ASN A 40 13.89 -1.00 2.74
C ASN A 40 13.51 -2.41 2.28
N VAL A 41 12.77 -2.49 1.19
CA VAL A 41 12.37 -3.73 0.52
C VAL A 41 13.47 -4.09 -0.48
N LEU A 42 14.43 -4.86 0.02
CA LEU A 42 15.64 -5.18 -0.72
C LEU A 42 15.50 -6.47 -1.50
N TYR A 43 16.12 -6.52 -2.67
CA TYR A 43 16.37 -7.78 -3.33
C TYR A 43 17.82 -8.27 -3.11
N PRO A 44 18.05 -9.37 -2.40
CA PRO A 44 19.36 -10.02 -2.34
C PRO A 44 19.55 -10.91 -3.58
N ASN A 45 20.56 -10.65 -4.41
CA ASN A 45 20.90 -11.57 -5.50
C ASN A 45 21.58 -12.85 -4.95
N PRO A 46 21.18 -14.10 -5.30
CA PRO A 46 20.08 -14.56 -6.15
C PRO A 46 18.95 -15.21 -5.31
N ASP A 47 18.12 -14.42 -4.64
CA ASP A 47 16.95 -14.89 -3.90
C ASP A 47 15.84 -13.84 -4.03
N PRO A 48 14.56 -14.23 -3.99
CA PRO A 48 13.46 -13.27 -3.94
C PRO A 48 13.66 -12.27 -2.80
N ALA A 49 13.09 -11.07 -2.94
CA ALA A 49 13.09 -10.09 -1.86
C ALA A 49 12.48 -10.75 -0.60
N PRO A 50 13.19 -10.76 0.54
CA PRO A 50 12.70 -11.43 1.72
C PRO A 50 11.46 -10.71 2.24
N PRO A 51 10.49 -11.44 2.80
CA PRO A 51 9.39 -10.81 3.51
C PRO A 51 9.90 -9.87 4.61
N LEU A 52 9.21 -8.76 4.79
CA LEU A 52 9.40 -7.92 5.97
C LEU A 52 8.51 -8.45 7.08
N PHE A 53 9.09 -9.18 8.03
CA PHE A 53 8.37 -9.69 9.20
C PHE A 53 8.12 -8.63 10.29
N ALA A 54 8.60 -7.40 10.07
CA ALA A 54 8.29 -6.23 10.86
C ALA A 54 8.30 -5.01 9.95
N VAL A 55 7.19 -4.27 9.95
CA VAL A 55 7.09 -2.96 9.30
C VAL A 55 7.20 -1.86 10.35
N PHE A 56 7.93 -0.81 10.03
CA PHE A 56 8.12 0.37 10.87
C PHE A 56 7.27 1.53 10.36
N ASP A 57 6.75 2.34 11.27
CA ASP A 57 6.19 3.64 10.95
C ASP A 57 7.31 4.66 10.65
N SER A 58 6.93 5.83 10.15
CA SER A 58 7.83 6.94 9.82
C SER A 58 8.58 7.54 11.02
N ASN A 59 8.18 7.19 12.26
CA ASN A 59 8.91 7.55 13.48
C ASN A 59 9.94 6.47 13.87
N GLY A 60 9.99 5.33 13.17
CA GLY A 60 10.86 4.19 13.46
C GLY A 60 10.30 3.24 14.51
N ALA A 61 9.02 3.33 14.85
CA ALA A 61 8.35 2.37 15.74
C ALA A 61 7.79 1.20 14.93
N VAL A 62 7.89 -0.02 15.44
CA VAL A 62 7.28 -1.19 14.80
C VAL A 62 5.76 -1.05 14.83
N VAL A 63 5.12 -1.21 13.67
CA VAL A 63 3.67 -1.32 13.54
C VAL A 63 3.26 -2.75 13.92
N PRO A 64 2.52 -2.96 15.02
CA PRO A 64 2.30 -4.29 15.54
C PRO A 64 1.57 -5.21 14.55
N GLY A 65 2.16 -6.37 14.28
CA GLY A 65 1.56 -7.42 13.44
C GLY A 65 1.68 -7.20 11.93
N VAL A 66 2.07 -5.99 11.48
CA VAL A 66 2.13 -5.68 10.05
C VAL A 66 3.40 -6.26 9.42
N THR A 67 3.22 -7.00 8.34
CA THR A 67 4.29 -7.57 7.50
C THR A 67 4.11 -7.17 6.03
N LEU A 68 5.16 -7.33 5.22
CA LEU A 68 5.09 -7.27 3.76
C LEU A 68 5.57 -8.59 3.17
N GLU A 69 4.77 -9.21 2.31
CA GLU A 69 5.05 -10.51 1.69
C GLU A 69 4.84 -10.43 0.18
N PHE A 70 5.79 -10.94 -0.61
CA PHE A 70 5.63 -11.01 -2.06
C PHE A 70 4.72 -12.18 -2.46
N THR A 71 3.72 -11.90 -3.30
CA THR A 71 2.80 -12.89 -3.87
C THR A 71 3.08 -13.16 -5.35
N ASP A 72 3.70 -12.21 -6.04
CA ASP A 72 4.26 -12.36 -7.38
C ASP A 72 5.59 -11.60 -7.48
N GLN A 73 6.62 -12.26 -7.99
CA GLN A 73 7.96 -11.67 -7.99
C GLN A 73 8.11 -10.67 -9.12
N PHE A 74 8.83 -9.58 -8.84
CA PHE A 74 9.29 -8.66 -9.88
C PHE A 74 10.47 -9.27 -10.64
N PHE A 75 10.69 -8.83 -11.87
CA PHE A 75 11.77 -9.32 -12.72
C PHE A 75 13.11 -8.81 -12.23
N ILE A 76 14.06 -9.72 -12.05
CA ILE A 76 15.38 -9.36 -11.57
C ILE A 76 16.47 -10.12 -12.33
N ASN A 77 17.35 -9.34 -12.97
CA ASN A 77 18.61 -9.80 -13.53
C ASN A 77 19.73 -8.86 -13.08
N GLY A 78 20.38 -9.21 -11.97
CA GLY A 78 21.33 -8.34 -11.27
C GLY A 78 20.65 -7.44 -10.24
N PRO A 79 21.39 -6.56 -9.55
CA PRO A 79 20.78 -5.65 -8.59
C PRO A 79 19.78 -4.71 -9.28
N PRO A 80 18.71 -4.28 -8.58
CA PRO A 80 17.79 -3.26 -9.05
C PRO A 80 18.52 -2.03 -9.61
N SER A 81 17.99 -1.49 -10.70
CA SER A 81 18.61 -0.36 -11.41
C SER A 81 18.45 0.94 -10.61
N GLN A 82 19.40 1.85 -10.79
CA GLN A 82 19.45 3.19 -10.19
C GLN A 82 19.29 4.23 -11.29
N LEU A 83 18.09 4.24 -11.89
CA LEU A 83 17.85 5.05 -13.09
C LEU A 83 16.43 5.65 -13.06
N GLY A 84 15.96 5.95 -11.86
CA GLY A 84 14.79 6.75 -11.54
C GLY A 84 15.20 8.21 -11.46
N THR A 85 14.47 8.99 -10.65
CA THR A 85 14.73 10.43 -10.53
C THR A 85 15.68 10.74 -9.38
N GLU A 86 16.78 11.42 -9.69
CA GLU A 86 17.73 11.98 -8.71
C GLU A 86 17.40 13.44 -8.35
N SER A 87 16.32 14.00 -8.87
CA SER A 87 15.88 15.36 -8.60
C SER A 87 14.36 15.43 -8.50
N PRO A 88 13.75 14.75 -7.51
CA PRO A 88 12.32 14.78 -7.31
C PRO A 88 11.83 16.21 -7.08
N SER A 89 10.73 16.56 -7.73
CA SER A 89 10.04 17.84 -7.72
C SER A 89 8.54 17.61 -7.46
N GLY A 90 7.72 18.66 -7.48
CA GLY A 90 6.26 18.51 -7.33
C GLY A 90 5.85 17.74 -6.06
N ASP A 91 4.94 16.78 -6.23
CA ASP A 91 4.50 15.89 -5.15
C ASP A 91 5.61 14.88 -4.76
N ALA A 92 6.44 14.46 -5.71
CA ALA A 92 7.56 13.55 -5.46
C ALA A 92 8.66 14.19 -4.59
N ALA A 93 8.75 15.53 -4.51
CA ALA A 93 9.72 16.24 -3.67
C ALA A 93 9.59 15.95 -2.16
N ALA A 94 8.50 15.31 -1.73
CA ALA A 94 8.32 14.84 -0.36
C ALA A 94 9.20 13.63 0.00
N TYR A 95 9.78 12.96 -1.00
CA TYR A 95 10.53 11.71 -0.84
C TYR A 95 12.03 11.91 -1.06
N PRO A 96 12.89 11.17 -0.34
CA PRO A 96 14.33 11.24 -0.50
C PRO A 96 14.76 10.60 -1.84
N VAL A 97 15.85 11.11 -2.41
CA VAL A 97 16.44 10.57 -3.66
C VAL A 97 16.71 9.07 -3.57
N SER A 98 17.13 8.59 -2.39
CA SER A 98 17.38 7.16 -2.14
C SER A 98 16.17 6.26 -2.37
N ALA A 99 14.94 6.79 -2.34
CA ALA A 99 13.72 6.02 -2.62
C ALA A 99 13.11 6.32 -4.00
N THR A 100 13.56 7.37 -4.69
CA THR A 100 13.02 7.79 -6.00
C THR A 100 13.93 7.40 -7.17
N ASP A 101 15.19 7.04 -6.89
CA ASP A 101 16.20 6.70 -7.89
C ASP A 101 16.22 5.22 -8.27
N ASP A 102 15.96 4.31 -7.34
CA ASP A 102 15.93 2.87 -7.61
C ASP A 102 14.50 2.32 -7.61
N TYR A 103 14.36 1.14 -8.21
CA TYR A 103 13.06 0.55 -8.45
C TYR A 103 13.13 -0.96 -8.62
N PHE A 104 12.01 -1.62 -8.31
CA PHE A 104 11.67 -2.91 -8.88
C PHE A 104 10.93 -2.72 -10.20
N PHE A 105 11.03 -3.71 -11.10
CA PHE A 105 10.37 -3.66 -12.39
C PHE A 105 9.98 -5.05 -12.88
N GLY A 106 9.09 -5.10 -13.86
CA GLY A 106 8.89 -6.29 -14.67
C GLY A 106 8.57 -5.94 -16.11
N HIS A 107 8.28 -6.95 -16.92
CA HIS A 107 8.19 -6.81 -18.37
C HIS A 107 7.36 -7.91 -19.02
N THR A 108 6.83 -7.61 -20.19
CA THR A 108 6.25 -8.58 -21.10
C THR A 108 7.29 -9.09 -22.11
N GLY A 109 7.24 -10.39 -22.42
CA GLY A 109 8.10 -11.06 -23.39
C GLY A 109 9.53 -11.31 -22.90
N ASP A 110 10.39 -11.84 -23.77
CA ASP A 110 11.77 -12.15 -23.41
C ASP A 110 12.59 -10.87 -23.16
N PHE A 111 13.22 -10.77 -22.00
CA PHE A 111 14.13 -9.67 -21.68
C PHE A 111 15.29 -10.15 -20.81
N ALA A 112 16.50 -9.69 -21.15
CA ALA A 112 17.74 -9.98 -20.42
C ALA A 112 17.95 -11.47 -20.04
N GLY A 113 17.47 -12.40 -20.87
CA GLY A 113 17.62 -13.84 -20.65
C GLY A 113 16.65 -14.46 -19.63
N GLY A 114 15.66 -13.70 -19.13
CA GLY A 114 14.56 -14.26 -18.37
C GLY A 114 13.23 -14.21 -19.13
N ALA A 115 12.29 -15.02 -18.64
CA ALA A 115 10.97 -15.19 -19.22
C ALA A 115 10.04 -14.02 -18.89
N ASP A 116 8.89 -14.02 -19.54
CA ASP A 116 7.77 -13.10 -19.31
C ASP A 116 7.46 -12.90 -17.82
N ASN A 117 7.37 -11.64 -17.38
CA ASN A 117 7.00 -11.25 -16.02
C ASN A 117 6.03 -10.06 -16.07
N PRO A 118 4.79 -10.26 -16.55
CA PRO A 118 3.85 -9.19 -16.86
C PRO A 118 3.23 -8.54 -15.62
N THR A 119 3.41 -9.16 -14.44
CA THR A 119 2.92 -8.67 -13.15
C THR A 119 3.96 -8.88 -12.05
N GLY A 120 3.93 -7.98 -11.06
CA GLY A 120 4.62 -8.12 -9.79
C GLY A 120 3.66 -7.76 -8.67
N ALA A 121 3.71 -8.46 -7.54
CA ALA A 121 2.72 -8.29 -6.48
C ALA A 121 3.27 -8.60 -5.09
N PHE A 122 2.74 -7.86 -4.12
CA PHE A 122 2.99 -8.08 -2.71
C PHE A 122 1.75 -7.74 -1.90
N LYS A 123 1.68 -8.24 -0.69
CA LYS A 123 0.61 -7.94 0.26
C LYS A 123 1.16 -7.41 1.56
N LEU A 124 0.44 -6.46 2.14
CA LEU A 124 0.54 -6.14 3.56
C LEU A 124 -0.40 -7.06 4.32
N THR A 125 0.08 -7.67 5.40
CA THR A 125 -0.73 -8.54 6.27
C THR A 125 -0.79 -7.99 7.69
N GLY A 126 -1.67 -8.55 8.52
CA GLY A 126 -1.81 -8.15 9.93
C GLY A 126 -2.39 -6.76 10.11
N LEU A 127 -3.08 -6.23 9.09
CA LEU A 127 -3.72 -4.93 9.12
C LEU A 127 -5.00 -4.96 9.98
N ASP A 128 -5.27 -3.85 10.67
CA ASP A 128 -6.52 -3.64 11.38
C ASP A 128 -7.69 -3.46 10.40
N GLN A 129 -8.65 -4.38 10.43
CA GLN A 129 -9.84 -4.39 9.56
C GLN A 129 -10.82 -3.25 9.84
N ALA A 130 -10.72 -2.57 10.99
CA ALA A 130 -11.53 -1.40 11.33
C ALA A 130 -10.93 -0.07 10.80
N THR A 131 -9.75 -0.13 10.19
CA THR A 131 -8.99 1.03 9.69
C THR A 131 -9.03 1.11 8.16
N LEU A 132 -9.12 2.32 7.64
CA LEU A 132 -8.93 2.66 6.22
C LEU A 132 -7.46 3.01 5.97
N TYR A 133 -6.96 2.51 4.85
CA TYR A 133 -5.58 2.68 4.39
C TYR A 133 -5.56 3.47 3.09
N ASP A 134 -4.70 4.48 3.04
CA ASP A 134 -4.45 5.28 1.85
C ASP A 134 -3.05 4.96 1.33
N PHE A 135 -2.95 4.63 0.04
CA PHE A 135 -1.71 4.27 -0.63
C PHE A 135 -1.25 5.42 -1.52
N THR A 136 0.04 5.77 -1.45
CA THR A 136 0.70 6.65 -2.42
C THR A 136 1.86 5.90 -3.06
N PHE A 137 1.91 5.88 -4.39
CA PHE A 137 2.96 5.25 -5.17
C PHE A 137 3.73 6.29 -5.96
N MET A 138 5.03 6.05 -6.13
CA MET A 138 5.83 6.76 -7.11
C MET A 138 6.63 5.75 -7.92
N SER A 139 6.67 5.96 -9.23
CA SER A 139 7.60 5.28 -10.11
C SER A 139 8.28 6.23 -11.08
N SER A 140 9.56 5.97 -11.36
CA SER A 140 10.37 6.73 -12.28
C SER A 140 11.39 5.88 -13.00
N ARG A 141 11.48 6.11 -14.31
CA ARG A 141 12.54 5.61 -15.18
C ARG A 141 13.01 6.73 -16.09
N THR A 142 14.20 7.28 -15.84
CA THR A 142 14.75 8.42 -16.57
C THR A 142 15.52 8.04 -17.83
N GLY A 143 15.63 8.99 -18.77
CA GLY A 143 16.43 8.85 -19.99
C GLY A 143 15.75 8.00 -21.07
N VAL A 144 14.41 7.96 -21.09
CA VAL A 144 13.61 7.15 -22.01
C VAL A 144 12.72 8.04 -22.89
N ASN A 145 12.33 7.56 -24.07
CA ASN A 145 11.52 8.34 -25.03
C ASN A 145 10.18 7.67 -25.37
N ASP A 146 9.90 6.52 -24.77
CA ASP A 146 8.63 5.79 -24.84
C ASP A 146 7.81 6.00 -23.57
N SER A 147 6.48 5.84 -23.65
CA SER A 147 5.63 5.71 -22.47
C SER A 147 5.91 4.40 -21.76
N ARG A 148 6.01 4.47 -20.43
CA ARG A 148 6.15 3.34 -19.51
C ARG A 148 5.06 3.44 -18.44
N GLU A 149 3.85 3.75 -18.89
CA GLU A 149 2.67 3.79 -18.03
C GLU A 149 2.57 2.48 -17.23
N THR A 150 2.47 2.63 -15.92
CA THR A 150 2.39 1.55 -14.95
C THR A 150 1.02 1.58 -14.30
N ALA A 151 0.35 0.43 -14.25
CA ALA A 151 -0.90 0.24 -13.55
C ALA A 151 -0.67 -0.32 -12.15
N TYR A 152 -1.41 0.22 -11.19
CA TYR A 152 -1.44 -0.24 -9.81
C TYR A 152 -2.87 -0.64 -9.46
N LEU A 153 -3.03 -1.84 -8.92
CA LEU A 153 -4.28 -2.36 -8.38
C LEU A 153 -4.08 -2.67 -6.90
N VAL A 154 -4.87 -2.05 -6.03
CA VAL A 154 -4.88 -2.30 -4.59
C VAL A 154 -6.19 -3.00 -4.23
N THR A 155 -6.10 -4.18 -3.64
CA THR A 155 -7.24 -5.07 -3.36
C THR A 155 -7.24 -5.52 -1.90
N GLY A 156 -8.32 -5.21 -1.19
CA GLY A 156 -8.69 -5.79 0.10
C GLY A 156 -10.16 -6.22 0.05
N ALA A 157 -10.96 -5.84 1.05
CA ALA A 157 -12.42 -6.02 0.99
C ALA A 157 -13.09 -5.14 -0.08
N ASN A 158 -12.46 -4.02 -0.43
CA ASN A 158 -12.74 -3.22 -1.62
C ASN A 158 -11.48 -3.11 -2.49
N SER A 159 -11.58 -2.46 -3.64
CA SER A 159 -10.43 -2.23 -4.51
C SER A 159 -10.39 -0.82 -5.10
N ALA A 160 -9.19 -0.36 -5.41
CA ALA A 160 -8.92 0.84 -6.17
C ALA A 160 -7.77 0.57 -7.16
N ASN A 161 -7.77 1.26 -8.29
CA ASN A 161 -6.69 1.19 -9.26
C ASN A 161 -6.36 2.57 -9.81
N GLY A 162 -5.16 2.70 -10.36
CA GLY A 162 -4.72 3.91 -11.02
C GLY A 162 -3.51 3.66 -11.92
N LEU A 163 -3.17 4.68 -12.69
CA LEU A 163 -2.09 4.66 -13.67
C LEU A 163 -1.09 5.76 -13.29
N LEU A 164 0.20 5.47 -13.45
CA LEU A 164 1.28 6.44 -13.30
C LEU A 164 2.23 6.30 -14.49
N GLU A 165 2.53 7.40 -15.16
CA GLU A 165 3.58 7.42 -16.18
C GLU A 165 4.93 7.38 -15.48
N ALA A 166 5.70 6.30 -15.65
CA ALA A 166 7.03 6.18 -15.05
C ALA A 166 8.11 6.85 -15.92
N ALA A 167 7.89 7.00 -17.23
CA ALA A 167 8.86 7.55 -18.16
C ALA A 167 9.21 9.00 -17.81
N ASN A 168 10.45 9.21 -17.37
CA ASN A 168 11.00 10.50 -16.94
C ASN A 168 10.15 11.21 -15.86
N ASN A 169 9.39 10.48 -15.06
CA ASN A 169 8.61 11.08 -13.99
C ASN A 169 9.53 11.59 -12.89
N ASP A 170 9.48 12.89 -12.64
CA ASP A 170 10.21 13.55 -11.56
C ASP A 170 9.28 14.31 -10.61
N SER A 171 7.96 14.33 -10.83
CA SER A 171 7.04 15.20 -10.08
C SER A 171 5.81 14.52 -9.52
N GLU A 172 5.28 13.51 -10.20
CA GLU A 172 3.94 12.97 -9.95
C GLU A 172 3.97 11.72 -9.06
N VAL A 173 2.91 11.58 -8.25
CA VAL A 173 2.62 10.40 -7.45
C VAL A 173 1.18 9.94 -7.69
N LEU A 174 0.92 8.65 -7.54
CA LEU A 174 -0.43 8.09 -7.62
C LEU A 174 -0.99 7.86 -6.22
N LYS A 175 -2.17 8.42 -5.91
CA LYS A 175 -2.86 8.23 -4.62
C LYS A 175 -4.12 7.37 -4.79
N LEU A 176 -4.23 6.29 -4.02
CA LEU A 176 -5.37 5.38 -3.96
C LEU A 176 -5.86 5.26 -2.51
N THR A 177 -7.03 5.84 -2.21
CA THR A 177 -7.49 6.09 -0.83
C THR A 177 -8.67 5.21 -0.43
N GLY A 178 -8.83 4.98 0.88
CA GLY A 178 -10.00 4.35 1.46
C GLY A 178 -10.06 2.85 1.27
N ILE A 179 -8.90 2.19 1.28
CA ILE A 179 -8.81 0.73 1.17
C ILE A 179 -9.10 0.09 2.53
N ILE A 180 -9.98 -0.90 2.52
CA ILE A 180 -10.36 -1.71 3.68
C ILE A 180 -9.64 -3.06 3.53
N PRO A 181 -8.88 -3.54 4.52
CA PRO A 181 -8.31 -4.88 4.49
C PRO A 181 -9.38 -5.95 4.30
N ASP A 182 -9.00 -7.07 3.70
CA ASP A 182 -9.90 -8.22 3.56
C ASP A 182 -10.23 -8.88 4.93
N GLY A 183 -11.00 -9.97 4.89
CA GLY A 183 -11.37 -10.72 6.10
C GLY A 183 -10.18 -11.38 6.84
N ASN A 184 -9.00 -11.41 6.25
CA ASN A 184 -7.75 -11.89 6.84
C ASN A 184 -6.87 -10.75 7.36
N GLY A 185 -7.27 -9.49 7.18
CA GLY A 185 -6.43 -8.33 7.49
C GLY A 185 -5.32 -8.13 6.47
N GLU A 186 -5.59 -8.45 5.20
CA GLU A 186 -4.64 -8.34 4.09
C GLU A 186 -5.08 -7.27 3.08
N ILE A 187 -4.11 -6.57 2.50
CA ILE A 187 -4.27 -5.76 1.29
C ILE A 187 -3.18 -6.17 0.32
N GLU A 188 -3.56 -6.60 -0.89
CA GLU A 188 -2.67 -6.93 -1.98
C GLU A 188 -2.50 -5.75 -2.93
N VAL A 189 -1.25 -5.50 -3.36
CA VAL A 189 -0.89 -4.56 -4.41
C VAL A 189 -0.34 -5.37 -5.59
N THR A 190 -0.96 -5.20 -6.76
CA THR A 190 -0.48 -5.74 -8.03
C THR A 190 -0.04 -4.60 -8.93
N VAL A 191 1.13 -4.75 -9.54
CA VAL A 191 1.73 -3.80 -10.47
C VAL A 191 1.88 -4.46 -11.83
N SER A 192 1.50 -3.76 -12.90
CA SER A 192 1.61 -4.25 -14.28
C SER A 192 1.81 -3.10 -15.25
N ALA A 193 2.00 -3.41 -16.53
CA ALA A 193 1.93 -2.40 -17.59
C ALA A 193 0.54 -1.74 -17.64
N GLY A 194 0.52 -0.43 -17.85
CA GLY A 194 -0.69 0.35 -18.14
C GLY A 194 -1.11 0.24 -19.62
N PRO A 195 -2.38 0.49 -19.93
CA PRO A 195 -2.91 0.37 -21.30
C PRO A 195 -2.27 1.33 -22.31
N ASN A 196 -1.68 2.44 -21.87
CA ASN A 196 -1.00 3.39 -22.76
C ASN A 196 0.51 3.18 -22.81
N ASN A 197 1.05 2.13 -22.17
CA ASN A 197 2.47 1.80 -22.24
C ASN A 197 2.86 1.47 -23.69
N THR A 198 3.84 2.19 -24.22
CA THR A 198 4.29 2.03 -25.63
C THR A 198 5.65 1.34 -25.74
N ASN A 199 6.25 0.94 -24.62
CA ASN A 199 7.50 0.20 -24.63
C ASN A 199 7.28 -1.20 -25.20
N GLY A 200 8.21 -1.67 -26.05
CA GLY A 200 8.08 -2.97 -26.74
C GLY A 200 8.09 -4.21 -25.83
N ASN A 201 8.53 -4.05 -24.58
CA ASN A 201 8.49 -5.06 -23.52
C ASN A 201 7.52 -4.66 -22.39
N GLU A 202 6.67 -3.64 -22.59
CA GLU A 202 5.65 -3.22 -21.62
C GLU A 202 6.18 -3.09 -20.18
N PHE A 203 7.37 -2.49 -20.00
CA PHE A 203 7.95 -2.39 -18.66
C PHE A 203 7.06 -1.64 -17.67
N TYR A 204 6.97 -2.14 -16.45
CA TYR A 204 6.33 -1.46 -15.31
C TYR A 204 7.28 -1.36 -14.12
N TYR A 205 7.01 -0.44 -13.22
CA TYR A 205 7.97 -0.01 -12.19
C TYR A 205 7.31 0.28 -10.85
N ILE A 206 8.03 0.07 -9.76
CA ILE A 206 7.72 0.64 -8.44
C ILE A 206 9.03 1.08 -7.78
N ASN A 207 9.11 2.35 -7.37
CA ASN A 207 10.26 2.89 -6.65
C ASN A 207 9.93 2.94 -5.14
N LEU A 208 8.81 3.54 -4.79
CA LEU A 208 8.37 3.67 -3.39
C LEU A 208 6.86 3.49 -3.23
N MET A 209 6.49 3.15 -2.00
CA MET A 209 5.11 3.15 -1.52
C MET A 209 5.04 3.82 -0.16
N GLN A 210 4.06 4.69 0.02
CA GLN A 210 3.63 5.21 1.32
C GLN A 210 2.24 4.68 1.64
N VAL A 211 2.03 4.30 2.90
CA VAL A 211 0.73 3.89 3.42
C VAL A 211 0.39 4.71 4.65
N ASP A 212 -0.70 5.45 4.58
CA ASP A 212 -1.22 6.23 5.70
C ASP A 212 -2.46 5.55 6.30
N THR A 213 -2.53 5.50 7.63
CA THR A 213 -3.71 5.10 8.38
C THR A 213 -4.40 6.33 8.95
N GLY A 214 -5.73 6.38 8.97
CA GLY A 214 -6.41 7.53 9.56
C GLY A 214 -7.92 7.66 9.41
N GLY A 215 -8.58 6.80 8.64
CA GLY A 215 -10.04 6.72 8.62
C GLY A 215 -10.54 5.52 9.41
N GLN A 216 -11.49 5.68 10.33
CA GLN A 216 -12.23 4.55 10.89
C GLN A 216 -13.31 4.13 9.89
N VAL A 217 -13.47 2.84 9.62
CA VAL A 217 -14.62 2.33 8.86
C VAL A 217 -15.88 2.54 9.73
N PRO A 218 -16.94 3.19 9.23
CA PRO A 218 -18.17 3.31 10.01
C PRO A 218 -18.77 1.92 10.26
N GLU A 219 -18.72 1.49 11.52
CA GLU A 219 -19.38 0.26 11.99
C GLU A 219 -20.86 0.26 11.55
N PRO A 220 -21.34 -0.76 10.81
CA PRO A 220 -22.76 -0.84 10.42
C PRO A 220 -23.71 -0.89 11.62
N ALA A 221 -23.23 -1.25 12.81
CA ALA A 221 -24.01 -1.22 14.06
C ALA A 221 -24.25 0.20 14.61
N ALA A 222 -23.35 1.16 14.38
CA ALA A 222 -23.51 2.54 14.86
C ALA A 222 -24.61 3.29 14.10
N ALA A 223 -24.80 2.99 12.82
CA ALA A 223 -25.90 3.54 12.01
C ALA A 223 -27.27 2.96 12.38
N ALA A 224 -27.33 1.68 12.79
CA ALA A 224 -28.58 1.00 13.13
C ALA A 224 -29.14 1.42 14.51
N LEU A 225 -28.28 1.77 15.48
CA LEU A 225 -28.73 2.08 16.85
C LEU A 225 -29.32 3.50 17.00
N VAL A 226 -28.98 4.43 16.11
CA VAL A 226 -29.54 5.79 16.12
C VAL A 226 -31.00 5.81 15.63
N LEU A 227 -31.41 4.84 14.79
CA LEU A 227 -32.79 4.74 14.31
C LEU A 227 -33.75 4.10 15.32
N MET A 228 -33.24 3.26 16.24
CA MET A 228 -34.07 2.57 17.24
C MET A 228 -34.36 3.42 18.50
N SER A 229 -33.54 4.44 18.78
CA SER A 229 -33.77 5.36 19.91
C SER A 229 -34.78 6.48 19.58
N ALA A 230 -34.96 6.82 18.31
CA ALA A 230 -35.95 7.80 17.87
C ALA A 230 -37.39 7.25 17.77
N ALA A 231 -37.58 5.93 17.68
CA ALA A 231 -38.90 5.30 17.58
C ALA A 231 -39.54 4.95 18.95
N GLY A 232 -38.78 5.00 20.06
CA GLY A 232 -39.24 4.59 21.39
C GLY A 232 -39.87 5.68 22.27
N LEU A 233 -39.79 6.96 21.88
CA LEU A 233 -40.32 8.08 22.65
C LEU A 233 -41.42 8.83 21.88
N SER A 234 -42.51 8.14 21.54
CA SER A 234 -43.76 8.82 21.26
C SER A 234 -44.91 8.21 22.07
N ARG A 235 -45.24 8.95 23.14
CA ARG A 235 -46.55 9.06 23.80
C ARG A 235 -47.15 7.79 24.40
N ARG A 236 -46.77 7.54 25.67
CA ARG A 236 -47.75 7.13 26.67
C ARG A 236 -47.71 8.09 27.84
N GLN A 237 -48.69 9.00 27.89
CA GLN A 237 -49.45 9.44 29.08
C GLN A 237 -50.14 10.79 28.81
N ARG A 238 -51.47 10.81 28.91
CA ARG A 238 -52.20 11.46 30.03
C ARG A 238 -53.72 11.24 29.91
N ARG A 239 -54.24 10.64 31.00
CA ARG A 239 -55.61 10.63 31.55
C ARG A 239 -56.74 10.09 30.69
#